data_AF-A0A5C8DTE6-F1
#
_entry.id   AF-A0A5C8DTE6-F1
#
_cell.length_a   1.000
_cell.length_b   1.000
_cell.length_c   1.000
_cell.angle_alpha   90.00
_cell.angle_beta   90.00
_cell.angle_gamma   90.00
#
_symmetry.space_group_name_H-M   'P 1'
#
loop_
_entity.id
_entity.type
_entity.pdbx_description
1 polymer ?
#
loop_
_entity_poly.entity_id
_entity_poly.type
_entity_poly.pdbx_seq_one_letter_code
_entity_poly.pdbx_strand_id
1 'polypeptide(L)'
;MLYALSKEGARISATPGIEGYCEGCNALLIPRCGDINTWHWAHESCSCDSWNYEPKTYWHEQWQRRFHVDDTEVGIKKNGEFHRADIVGNNDVVIEVQHSPLAESEIIKRERFYGNMIWVLNARTFAHNLSLVHERDDVFHNSLSLYMEDEKFSGSLTRIKLTVPSGDDGAIENALKANQPLCRQCSELEDCWYWESSAYYNGKELPTDIKAAYYAFILHDCLYAKLEDENKNYPIDIKWKHRRKSWSAAKMPIFLDIGSQLLIWLGKNHFGNFFDAKVVTKDRFSRKYRKRLPTL
;
A
#
# COMPACT_ATOMS: atom_id res chain seq x y z
N MET A 1 -14.62 -13.71 -8.82
CA MET A 1 -15.52 -12.73 -8.15
C MET A 1 -15.83 -13.27 -6.76
N LEU A 2 -15.83 -12.44 -5.72
CA LEU A 2 -16.24 -12.84 -4.37
C LEU A 2 -17.75 -12.99 -4.25
N TYR A 3 -18.51 -12.17 -4.98
CA TYR A 3 -19.97 -12.14 -4.87
C TYR A 3 -20.67 -12.44 -6.19
N ALA A 4 -21.81 -13.11 -6.08
CA ALA A 4 -22.81 -13.31 -7.13
C ALA A 4 -24.17 -12.82 -6.61
N LEU A 5 -25.18 -12.76 -7.47
CA LEU A 5 -26.57 -12.51 -7.08
C LEU A 5 -27.30 -13.84 -6.86
N SER A 6 -28.10 -13.94 -5.79
CA SER A 6 -29.08 -15.01 -5.61
C SER A 6 -30.28 -14.82 -6.56
N LYS A 7 -31.21 -15.77 -6.58
CA LYS A 7 -32.48 -15.64 -7.34
C LYS A 7 -33.32 -14.44 -6.88
N GLU A 8 -33.19 -14.09 -5.61
CA GLU A 8 -33.86 -12.98 -4.94
C GLU A 8 -33.09 -11.66 -5.11
N GLY A 9 -31.95 -11.67 -5.82
CA GLY A 9 -31.12 -10.49 -6.06
C GLY A 9 -30.17 -10.13 -4.91
N ALA A 10 -30.05 -10.97 -3.88
CA ALA A 10 -29.13 -10.74 -2.77
C ALA A 10 -27.68 -11.07 -3.15
N ARG A 11 -26.71 -10.30 -2.65
CA ARG A 11 -25.29 -10.61 -2.87
C ARG A 11 -24.84 -11.77 -1.97
N ILE A 12 -24.30 -12.81 -2.57
CA ILE A 12 -23.90 -14.05 -1.89
C ILE A 12 -22.46 -14.44 -2.22
N SER A 13 -21.73 -14.92 -1.21
CA SER A 13 -20.40 -15.52 -1.39
C SER A 13 -20.50 -16.93 -1.96
N ALA A 14 -19.45 -17.40 -2.63
CA ALA A 14 -19.41 -18.76 -3.15
C ALA A 14 -19.42 -19.77 -2.00
N THR A 15 -20.35 -20.73 -2.05
CA THR A 15 -20.36 -21.92 -1.20
C THR A 15 -20.68 -23.16 -2.05
N PRO A 16 -20.34 -24.38 -1.61
CA PRO A 16 -20.67 -25.58 -2.36
C PRO A 16 -22.19 -25.72 -2.60
N GLY A 17 -22.58 -26.06 -3.82
CA GLY A 17 -23.95 -26.44 -4.17
C GLY A 17 -24.98 -25.31 -4.30
N ILE A 18 -24.59 -24.04 -4.13
CA ILE A 18 -25.50 -22.91 -4.34
C ILE A 18 -25.42 -22.37 -5.77
N GLU A 19 -26.54 -21.83 -6.25
CA GLU A 19 -26.63 -21.10 -7.51
C GLU A 19 -26.38 -19.61 -7.28
N GLY A 20 -25.56 -19.01 -8.13
CA GLY A 20 -25.32 -17.57 -8.15
C GLY A 20 -25.26 -17.06 -9.58
N TYR A 21 -25.74 -15.85 -9.80
CA TYR A 21 -25.83 -15.22 -11.12
C TYR A 21 -24.89 -14.02 -11.22
N CYS A 22 -24.31 -13.82 -12.40
CA CYS A 22 -23.46 -12.67 -12.66
C CYS A 22 -24.30 -11.39 -12.75
N GLU A 23 -23.97 -10.38 -11.95
CA GLU A 23 -24.62 -9.06 -12.00
C GLU A 23 -24.53 -8.37 -13.39
N GLY A 24 -23.50 -8.69 -14.17
CA GLY A 24 -23.29 -8.07 -15.49
C GLY A 24 -24.20 -8.64 -16.58
N CYS A 25 -24.10 -9.95 -16.80
CA CYS A 25 -24.76 -10.68 -17.89
C CYS A 25 -25.88 -11.63 -17.45
N ASN A 26 -26.14 -11.76 -16.15
CA ASN A 26 -27.11 -12.68 -15.55
C ASN A 26 -26.83 -14.18 -15.82
N ALA A 27 -25.64 -14.53 -16.31
CA ALA A 27 -25.26 -15.92 -16.50
C ALA A 27 -25.07 -16.63 -15.16
N LEU A 28 -25.39 -17.93 -15.13
CA LEU A 28 -25.10 -18.80 -13.99
C LEU A 28 -23.58 -18.88 -13.78
N LEU A 29 -23.15 -18.73 -12.53
CA LEU A 29 -21.74 -18.78 -12.13
C LEU A 29 -21.42 -20.12 -11.46
N ILE A 30 -20.17 -20.54 -11.59
CA ILE A 30 -19.64 -21.74 -10.97
C ILE A 30 -19.03 -21.37 -9.61
N PRO A 31 -19.49 -21.94 -8.49
CA PRO A 31 -18.84 -21.76 -7.20
C PRO A 31 -17.55 -22.59 -7.18
N ARG A 32 -16.40 -21.93 -7.11
CA ARG A 32 -15.08 -22.57 -6.95
C ARG A 32 -14.73 -22.57 -5.46
N CYS A 33 -14.97 -23.70 -4.80
CA CYS A 33 -14.80 -23.87 -3.35
C CYS A 33 -13.77 -24.96 -3.05
N GLY A 34 -12.52 -24.75 -3.44
CA GLY A 34 -11.42 -25.69 -3.17
C GLY A 34 -10.55 -25.24 -1.99
N ASP A 35 -9.59 -26.07 -1.60
CA ASP A 35 -8.73 -25.81 -0.43
C ASP A 35 -7.53 -24.90 -0.74
N ILE A 36 -7.20 -24.73 -2.01
CA ILE A 36 -5.96 -24.04 -2.45
C ILE A 36 -6.19 -22.53 -2.63
N ASN A 37 -7.32 -22.14 -3.20
CA ASN A 37 -7.63 -20.76 -3.55
C ASN A 37 -8.82 -20.26 -2.72
N THR A 38 -8.85 -18.96 -2.41
CA THR A 38 -10.04 -18.32 -1.81
C THR A 38 -11.28 -18.66 -2.62
N TRP A 39 -12.35 -19.02 -1.92
CA TRP A 39 -13.61 -19.37 -2.56
C TRP A 39 -14.14 -18.20 -3.39
N HIS A 40 -14.50 -18.47 -4.64
CA HIS A 40 -14.91 -17.45 -5.59
C HIS A 40 -15.88 -17.99 -6.63
N TRP A 41 -16.62 -17.07 -7.24
CA TRP A 41 -17.44 -17.32 -8.41
C TRP A 41 -16.64 -17.12 -9.70
N ALA A 42 -16.84 -18.02 -10.65
CA ALA A 42 -16.24 -17.98 -11.98
C ALA A 42 -17.29 -18.15 -13.08
N HIS A 43 -17.09 -17.48 -14.21
CA HIS A 43 -17.80 -17.81 -15.44
C HIS A 43 -17.27 -19.15 -15.98
N GLU A 44 -18.10 -19.90 -16.71
CA GLU A 44 -17.70 -21.18 -17.30
C GLU A 44 -16.69 -21.00 -18.43
N SER A 45 -16.92 -20.04 -19.33
CA SER A 45 -16.10 -19.92 -20.55
C SER A 45 -15.92 -18.49 -21.08
N CYS A 46 -16.76 -17.51 -20.68
CA CYS A 46 -16.60 -16.12 -21.11
C CYS A 46 -17.00 -15.13 -20.01
N SER A 47 -16.07 -14.26 -19.62
CA SER A 47 -16.35 -13.14 -18.73
C SER A 47 -17.13 -12.07 -19.47
N CYS A 48 -18.24 -11.59 -18.89
CA CYS A 48 -18.98 -10.45 -19.43
C CYS A 48 -18.28 -9.10 -19.22
N ASP A 49 -17.21 -9.09 -18.43
CA ASP A 49 -16.32 -7.95 -18.28
C ASP A 49 -15.09 -8.18 -19.16
N SER A 50 -14.85 -7.26 -20.09
CA SER A 50 -13.77 -7.34 -21.06
C SER A 50 -12.40 -6.94 -20.49
N TRP A 51 -12.35 -6.40 -19.28
CA TRP A 51 -11.06 -6.14 -18.63
C TRP A 51 -10.49 -7.44 -18.07
N ASN A 52 -9.22 -7.68 -18.37
CA ASN A 52 -8.52 -8.83 -17.87
C ASN A 52 -8.06 -8.56 -16.44
N TYR A 53 -8.85 -8.98 -15.47
CA TYR A 53 -8.49 -8.87 -14.06
C TYR A 53 -7.42 -9.89 -13.71
N GLU A 54 -6.45 -9.45 -12.91
CA GLU A 54 -5.51 -10.38 -12.30
C GLU A 54 -6.23 -11.33 -11.34
N PRO A 55 -5.69 -12.55 -11.12
CA PRO A 55 -6.17 -13.42 -10.06
C PRO A 55 -6.19 -12.67 -8.73
N LYS A 56 -7.30 -12.77 -8.01
CA LYS A 56 -7.46 -12.09 -6.74
C LYS A 56 -6.46 -12.63 -5.72
N THR A 57 -5.70 -11.72 -5.12
CA THR A 57 -4.77 -12.04 -4.03
C THR A 57 -5.41 -11.80 -2.68
N TYR A 58 -4.86 -12.39 -1.62
CA TYR A 58 -5.26 -12.08 -0.24
C TYR A 58 -5.20 -10.57 0.04
N TRP A 59 -4.16 -9.88 -0.45
CA TRP A 59 -4.04 -8.42 -0.29
C TRP A 59 -5.22 -7.65 -0.91
N HIS A 60 -5.67 -8.06 -2.10
CA HIS A 60 -6.82 -7.46 -2.78
C HIS A 60 -8.12 -7.70 -2.01
N GLU A 61 -8.32 -8.93 -1.53
CA GLU A 61 -9.46 -9.29 -0.67
C GLU A 61 -9.48 -8.47 0.63
N GLN A 62 -8.33 -8.33 1.29
CA GLN A 62 -8.24 -7.53 2.52
C GLN A 62 -8.61 -6.07 2.30
N TRP A 63 -8.32 -5.49 1.13
CA TRP A 63 -8.77 -4.15 0.78
C TRP A 63 -10.29 -4.06 0.66
N GLN A 64 -10.91 -5.02 -0.02
CA GLN A 64 -12.36 -5.05 -0.18
C GLN A 64 -13.08 -5.26 1.15
N ARG A 65 -12.58 -6.14 2.02
CA ARG A 65 -13.13 -6.38 3.37
C ARG A 65 -13.13 -5.14 4.27
N ARG A 66 -12.40 -4.08 3.91
CA ARG A 66 -12.47 -2.79 4.62
C ARG A 66 -13.71 -1.99 4.27
N PHE A 67 -14.54 -2.42 3.32
CA PHE A 67 -15.77 -1.76 2.89
C PHE A 67 -16.97 -2.72 3.03
N HIS A 68 -18.19 -2.18 2.97
CA HIS A 68 -19.39 -3.01 3.02
C HIS A 68 -19.47 -3.92 1.80
N VAL A 69 -20.06 -5.11 1.93
CA VAL A 69 -20.20 -6.06 0.81
C VAL A 69 -20.83 -5.42 -0.42
N ASP A 70 -21.86 -4.60 -0.22
CA ASP A 70 -22.59 -3.91 -1.29
C ASP A 70 -21.76 -2.83 -2.00
N ASP A 71 -20.67 -2.38 -1.36
CA ASP A 71 -19.75 -1.38 -1.92
C ASP A 71 -18.55 -2.03 -2.61
N THR A 72 -18.40 -3.34 -2.56
CA THR A 72 -17.26 -4.06 -3.16
C THR A 72 -17.67 -4.75 -4.44
N GLU A 73 -16.78 -4.96 -5.40
CA GLU A 73 -17.07 -5.68 -6.65
C GLU A 73 -18.35 -5.18 -7.36
N VAL A 74 -18.58 -3.88 -7.43
CA VAL A 74 -19.84 -3.29 -7.93
C VAL A 74 -19.83 -3.23 -9.46
N GLY A 75 -20.85 -3.79 -10.09
CA GLY A 75 -21.04 -3.67 -11.53
C GLY A 75 -21.49 -2.29 -11.97
N ILE A 76 -20.72 -1.64 -12.86
CA ILE A 76 -21.04 -0.32 -13.42
C ILE A 76 -21.27 -0.45 -14.92
N LYS A 77 -22.43 0.04 -15.41
CA LYS A 77 -22.78 0.10 -16.83
C LYS A 77 -22.73 1.54 -17.34
N LYS A 78 -21.90 1.81 -18.36
CA LYS A 78 -21.84 3.13 -19.03
C LYS A 78 -21.60 2.93 -20.52
N ASN A 79 -22.33 3.68 -21.36
CA ASN A 79 -22.15 3.69 -22.82
C ASN A 79 -22.17 2.28 -23.48
N GLY A 80 -22.96 1.35 -22.94
CA GLY A 80 -23.03 -0.03 -23.43
C GLY A 80 -21.88 -0.93 -22.96
N GLU A 81 -20.91 -0.40 -22.22
CA GLU A 81 -19.85 -1.18 -21.55
C GLU A 81 -20.23 -1.51 -20.11
N PHE A 82 -19.80 -2.67 -19.63
CA PHE A 82 -19.94 -3.13 -18.26
C PHE A 82 -18.55 -3.42 -17.68
N HIS A 83 -18.24 -2.79 -16.56
CA HIS A 83 -17.02 -3.08 -15.80
C HIS A 83 -17.32 -3.16 -14.30
N ARG A 84 -16.57 -4.02 -13.61
CA ARG A 84 -16.69 -4.24 -12.16
C ARG A 84 -15.65 -3.42 -11.41
N ALA A 85 -16.12 -2.46 -10.62
CA ALA A 85 -15.27 -1.69 -9.72
C ALA A 85 -14.87 -2.52 -8.50
N ASP A 86 -13.62 -2.45 -8.07
CA ASP A 86 -13.18 -3.16 -6.87
C ASP A 86 -13.94 -2.70 -5.62
N ILE A 87 -14.06 -1.38 -5.45
CA ILE A 87 -14.81 -0.71 -4.38
C ILE A 87 -15.46 0.56 -4.94
N VAL A 88 -16.70 0.85 -4.52
CA VAL A 88 -17.40 2.12 -4.75
C VAL A 88 -17.71 2.74 -3.38
N GLY A 89 -16.95 3.77 -3.04
CA GLY A 89 -17.09 4.50 -1.80
C GLY A 89 -18.21 5.54 -1.82
N ASN A 90 -18.18 6.44 -0.84
CA ASN A 90 -19.09 7.59 -0.79
C ASN A 90 -18.88 8.55 -1.97
N ASN A 91 -19.93 9.30 -2.29
CA ASN A 91 -19.95 10.21 -3.44
C ASN A 91 -19.52 9.52 -4.75
N ASP A 92 -19.85 8.23 -4.87
CA ASP A 92 -19.56 7.37 -6.01
C ASP A 92 -18.07 7.34 -6.42
N VAL A 93 -17.16 7.50 -5.46
CA VAL A 93 -15.72 7.37 -5.74
C VAL A 93 -15.37 5.90 -5.95
N VAL A 94 -14.85 5.58 -7.12
CA VAL A 94 -14.33 4.24 -7.42
C VAL A 94 -12.93 4.11 -6.85
N ILE A 95 -12.64 3.03 -6.13
CA ILE A 95 -11.30 2.72 -5.65
C ILE A 95 -10.88 1.41 -6.32
N GLU A 96 -9.93 1.47 -7.24
CA GLU A 96 -9.33 0.28 -7.87
C GLU A 96 -8.06 -0.11 -7.14
N VAL A 97 -7.97 -1.39 -6.81
CA VAL A 97 -6.90 -1.98 -6.02
C VAL A 97 -6.05 -2.83 -6.96
N GLN A 98 -4.81 -2.38 -7.21
CA GLN A 98 -3.98 -2.96 -8.27
C GLN A 98 -2.70 -3.56 -7.70
N HIS A 99 -2.53 -4.88 -7.87
CA HIS A 99 -1.33 -5.60 -7.47
C HIS A 99 -0.33 -5.72 -8.63
N SER A 100 -0.78 -6.17 -9.79
CA SER A 100 0.07 -6.35 -10.97
C SER A 100 0.26 -5.06 -11.77
N PRO A 101 1.32 -4.96 -12.58
CA PRO A 101 1.49 -3.85 -13.51
C PRO A 101 0.35 -3.76 -14.54
N LEU A 102 -0.10 -2.54 -14.83
CA LEU A 102 -1.04 -2.26 -15.93
C LEU A 102 -0.35 -1.55 -17.08
N ALA A 103 -0.83 -1.81 -18.30
CA ALA A 103 -0.44 -1.03 -19.46
C ALA A 103 -1.01 0.40 -19.37
N GLU A 104 -0.32 1.35 -20.00
CA GLU A 104 -0.76 2.77 -20.03
C GLU A 104 -2.18 2.92 -20.61
N SER A 105 -2.48 2.20 -21.69
CA SER A 105 -3.81 2.21 -22.32
C SER A 105 -4.91 1.72 -21.37
N GLU A 106 -4.60 0.77 -20.49
CA GLU A 106 -5.57 0.26 -19.51
C GLU A 106 -5.84 1.29 -18.43
N ILE A 107 -4.79 1.94 -17.90
CA ILE A 107 -4.93 3.03 -16.91
C ILE A 107 -5.83 4.13 -17.47
N ILE A 108 -5.53 4.61 -18.69
CA ILE A 108 -6.32 5.66 -19.35
C ILE A 108 -7.77 5.19 -19.56
N LYS A 109 -7.97 3.93 -19.98
CA LYS A 109 -9.32 3.37 -20.20
C LYS A 109 -10.12 3.32 -18.90
N ARG A 110 -9.53 2.83 -17.80
CA ARG A 110 -10.22 2.73 -16.51
C ARG A 110 -10.56 4.11 -15.95
N GLU A 111 -9.61 5.04 -15.97
CA GLU A 111 -9.84 6.40 -15.49
C GLU A 111 -10.92 7.13 -16.30
N ARG A 112 -10.95 6.93 -17.62
CA ARG A 112 -12.00 7.50 -18.49
C ARG A 112 -13.37 6.89 -18.22
N PHE A 113 -13.44 5.58 -17.99
CA PHE A 113 -14.69 4.88 -17.74
C PHE A 113 -15.28 5.25 -16.37
N TYR A 114 -14.49 5.17 -15.31
CA TYR A 114 -14.97 5.44 -13.95
C TYR A 114 -15.11 6.93 -13.65
N GLY A 115 -14.16 7.76 -14.11
CA GLY A 115 -14.16 9.20 -13.85
C GLY A 115 -13.71 9.53 -12.44
N ASN A 116 -14.64 9.57 -11.47
CA ASN A 116 -14.32 9.85 -10.07
C ASN A 116 -13.68 8.62 -9.42
N MET A 117 -12.34 8.55 -9.44
CA MET A 117 -11.62 7.33 -9.13
C MET A 117 -10.34 7.58 -8.34
N ILE A 118 -9.90 6.58 -7.57
CA ILE A 118 -8.63 6.51 -6.84
C ILE A 118 -7.95 5.16 -7.16
N TRP A 119 -6.63 5.19 -7.31
CA TRP A 119 -5.79 3.98 -7.37
C TRP A 119 -5.19 3.66 -6.00
N VAL A 120 -5.25 2.40 -5.60
CA VAL A 120 -4.47 1.84 -4.48
C VAL A 120 -3.54 0.77 -5.04
N LEU A 121 -2.23 1.03 -5.03
CA LEU A 121 -1.22 0.15 -5.61
C LEU A 121 -0.55 -0.70 -4.54
N ASN A 122 -0.33 -1.98 -4.82
CA ASN A 122 0.47 -2.84 -3.95
C ASN A 122 1.95 -2.50 -4.08
N ALA A 123 2.39 -1.54 -3.28
CA ALA A 123 3.76 -1.07 -3.28
C ALA A 123 4.73 -2.02 -2.59
N ARG A 124 4.27 -3.03 -1.83
CA ARG A 124 5.16 -4.07 -1.27
C ARG A 124 6.06 -4.69 -2.34
N THR A 125 5.53 -4.88 -3.55
CA THR A 125 6.25 -5.49 -4.67
C THR A 125 7.40 -4.63 -5.21
N PHE A 126 7.39 -3.32 -4.92
CA PHE A 126 8.40 -2.36 -5.38
C PHE A 126 8.86 -1.39 -4.28
N ALA A 127 8.65 -1.73 -3.01
CA ALA A 127 8.98 -0.84 -1.89
C ALA A 127 10.47 -0.52 -1.83
N HIS A 128 11.33 -1.47 -2.23
CA HIS A 128 12.78 -1.28 -2.39
C HIS A 128 13.16 -0.18 -3.39
N ASN A 129 12.24 0.23 -4.26
CA ASN A 129 12.42 1.33 -5.20
C ASN A 129 11.94 2.68 -4.65
N LEU A 130 11.28 2.69 -3.49
CA LEU A 130 10.84 3.91 -2.82
C LEU A 130 11.90 4.29 -1.78
N SER A 131 12.36 5.54 -1.82
CA SER A 131 13.23 6.10 -0.79
C SER A 131 12.66 7.41 -0.30
N LEU A 132 12.53 7.56 1.02
CA LEU A 132 12.28 8.85 1.65
C LEU A 132 13.51 9.74 1.40
N VAL A 133 13.27 10.91 0.82
CA VAL A 133 14.32 11.89 0.46
C VAL A 133 14.42 12.97 1.52
N HIS A 134 13.28 13.46 1.98
CA HIS A 134 13.21 14.47 3.03
C HIS A 134 11.94 14.32 3.84
N GLU A 135 12.10 14.50 5.14
CA GLU A 135 11.05 14.66 6.11
C GLU A 135 10.79 16.15 6.24
N ARG A 136 9.62 16.61 5.81
CA ARG A 136 9.26 18.04 5.87
C ARG A 136 8.70 18.46 7.23
N ASP A 137 8.74 17.56 8.21
CA ASP A 137 8.13 17.72 9.53
C ASP A 137 9.09 17.21 10.61
N ASP A 138 9.31 18.04 11.63
CA ASP A 138 10.19 17.75 12.77
C ASP A 138 9.77 16.47 13.51
N VAL A 139 8.50 16.06 13.42
CA VAL A 139 8.00 14.85 14.11
C VAL A 139 8.70 13.58 13.63
N PHE A 140 8.91 13.42 12.31
CA PHE A 140 9.63 12.24 11.80
C PHE A 140 11.11 12.35 12.16
N HIS A 141 11.70 13.53 11.97
CA HIS A 141 13.12 13.77 12.25
C HIS A 141 13.46 13.50 13.72
N ASN A 142 12.62 13.99 14.63
CA ASN A 142 12.73 13.75 16.07
C ASN A 142 12.51 12.27 16.44
N SER A 143 11.67 11.54 15.68
CA SER A 143 11.47 10.11 15.94
C SER A 143 12.63 9.26 15.43
N LEU A 144 13.26 9.68 14.33
CA LEU A 144 14.45 9.04 13.77
C LEU A 144 15.69 9.28 14.62
N SER A 145 15.88 10.51 15.11
CA SER A 145 17.03 10.90 15.92
C SER A 145 17.06 10.20 17.29
N LEU A 146 15.93 9.69 17.80
CA LEU A 146 15.90 8.84 19.01
C LEU A 146 16.67 7.52 18.84
N TYR A 147 16.84 7.06 17.60
CA TYR A 147 17.45 5.76 17.32
C TYR A 147 18.72 5.87 16.48
N MET A 148 19.02 7.04 15.92
CA MET A 148 20.12 7.26 15.01
C MET A 148 20.85 8.54 15.40
N GLU A 149 21.97 8.39 16.09
CA GLU A 149 22.72 9.50 16.69
C GLU A 149 24.14 9.58 16.11
N ASP A 150 24.55 10.78 15.69
CA ASP A 150 25.96 11.03 15.35
C ASP A 150 26.80 11.04 16.64
N GLU A 151 27.82 10.18 16.71
CA GLU A 151 28.75 10.07 17.83
C GLU A 151 30.19 10.36 17.38
N LYS A 152 30.92 11.16 18.17
CA LYS A 152 32.35 11.39 17.91
C LYS A 152 33.16 10.14 18.20
N PHE A 153 33.96 9.73 17.22
CA PHE A 153 34.77 8.52 17.28
C PHE A 153 36.19 8.82 16.79
N SER A 154 37.16 9.00 17.69
CA SER A 154 38.57 9.31 17.35
C SER A 154 38.80 10.64 16.60
N GLY A 155 39.12 11.71 17.33
CA GLY A 155 39.49 13.00 16.75
C GLY A 155 38.32 13.71 16.08
N SER A 156 38.42 13.97 14.77
CA SER A 156 37.36 14.57 13.94
C SER A 156 36.43 13.54 13.29
N LEU A 157 36.67 12.24 13.52
CA LEU A 157 35.87 11.19 12.92
C LEU A 157 34.53 11.02 13.68
N THR A 158 33.43 10.78 12.98
CA THR A 158 32.08 10.56 13.52
C THR A 158 31.55 9.22 13.01
N ARG A 159 30.88 8.47 13.89
CA ARG A 159 30.13 7.25 13.56
C ARG A 159 28.65 7.47 13.86
N ILE A 160 27.78 6.64 13.30
CA ILE A 160 26.36 6.67 13.69
C ILE A 160 26.12 5.55 14.70
N LYS A 161 25.60 5.90 15.87
CA LYS A 161 25.02 4.97 16.82
C LYS A 161 23.59 4.68 16.39
N LEU A 162 23.29 3.41 16.20
CA LEU A 162 22.00 2.85 15.80
C LEU A 162 21.45 2.06 16.99
N THR A 163 20.36 2.52 17.58
CA THR A 163 19.70 1.84 18.72
C THR A 163 18.54 1.00 18.19
N VAL A 164 18.48 -0.28 18.54
CA VAL A 164 17.34 -1.15 18.22
C VAL A 164 16.22 -0.82 19.20
N PRO A 165 15.03 -0.40 18.73
CA PRO A 165 13.91 -0.12 19.61
C PRO A 165 13.42 -1.38 20.35
N SER A 166 12.94 -1.22 21.58
CA SER A 166 12.42 -2.34 22.40
C SER A 166 11.15 -3.01 21.86
N GLY A 167 10.52 -2.43 20.83
CA GLY A 167 9.37 -2.99 20.11
C GLY A 167 9.70 -3.55 18.73
N ASP A 168 10.98 -3.58 18.32
CA ASP A 168 11.37 -4.16 17.04
C ASP A 168 10.94 -5.63 16.97
N ASP A 169 10.34 -6.03 15.85
CA ASP A 169 9.95 -7.42 15.59
C ASP A 169 11.13 -8.28 15.09
N GLY A 170 12.35 -7.75 15.24
CA GLY A 170 13.60 -8.29 14.74
C GLY A 170 13.96 -7.80 13.33
N ALA A 171 13.12 -7.01 12.65
CA ALA A 171 13.43 -6.51 11.32
C ALA A 171 14.68 -5.61 11.31
N ILE A 172 14.78 -4.69 12.26
CA ILE A 172 15.95 -3.80 12.39
C ILE A 172 17.17 -4.62 12.78
N GLU A 173 17.06 -5.47 13.80
CA GLU A 173 18.20 -6.27 14.28
C GLU A 173 18.76 -7.18 13.17
N ASN A 174 17.88 -7.83 12.39
CA ASN A 174 18.29 -8.66 11.26
C ASN A 174 18.96 -7.87 10.14
N ALA A 175 18.46 -6.66 9.82
CA ALA A 175 19.08 -5.79 8.83
C ALA A 175 20.49 -5.34 9.26
N LEU A 176 20.67 -5.02 10.54
CA LEU A 176 21.98 -4.67 11.10
C LEU A 176 22.97 -5.84 11.03
N LYS A 177 22.53 -7.05 11.41
CA LYS A 177 23.33 -8.29 11.30
C LYS A 177 23.74 -8.59 9.86
N ALA A 178 22.84 -8.42 8.90
CA ALA A 178 23.10 -8.66 7.48
C ALA A 178 24.15 -7.72 6.87
N ASN A 179 24.39 -6.55 7.49
CA ASN A 179 25.34 -5.53 7.04
C ASN A 179 26.69 -5.57 7.78
N GLN A 180 26.99 -6.66 8.49
CA GLN A 180 28.35 -6.87 9.01
C GLN A 180 29.37 -7.01 7.86
N PRO A 181 30.60 -6.47 8.00
CA PRO A 181 31.19 -5.89 9.20
C PRO A 181 31.02 -4.35 9.32
N LEU A 182 30.22 -3.71 8.46
CA LEU A 182 30.02 -2.26 8.46
C LEU A 182 29.13 -1.80 9.62
N CYS A 183 28.17 -2.63 10.03
CA CYS A 183 27.42 -2.50 11.27
C CYS A 183 28.02 -3.45 12.31
N ARG A 184 28.38 -2.93 13.49
CA ARG A 184 28.96 -3.72 14.59
C ARG A 184 28.17 -3.48 15.85
N GLN A 185 27.86 -4.53 16.58
CA GLN A 185 27.18 -4.38 17.87
C GLN A 185 28.10 -3.64 18.85
N CYS A 186 27.55 -2.73 19.65
CA CYS A 186 28.29 -2.01 20.69
C CYS A 186 28.86 -2.98 21.72
N SER A 187 28.02 -3.92 22.17
CA SER A 187 28.34 -4.98 23.11
C SER A 187 27.28 -6.09 23.03
N GLU A 188 27.58 -7.30 23.50
CA GLU A 188 26.64 -8.43 23.49
C GLU A 188 25.39 -8.20 24.37
N LEU A 189 25.42 -7.20 25.25
CA LEU A 189 24.37 -6.91 26.23
C LEU A 189 23.56 -5.64 25.91
N GLU A 190 23.92 -4.93 24.84
CA GLU A 190 23.26 -3.68 24.45
C GLU A 190 22.53 -3.83 23.11
N ASP A 191 21.32 -3.28 23.06
CA ASP A 191 20.52 -3.08 21.86
C ASP A 191 21.06 -1.92 21.01
N CYS A 192 22.39 -1.77 20.92
CA CYS A 192 23.00 -0.75 20.10
C CYS A 192 24.08 -1.29 19.17
N TRP A 193 24.19 -0.61 18.04
CA TRP A 193 25.07 -0.91 16.95
C TRP A 193 25.76 0.36 16.49
N TYR A 194 26.99 0.23 16.02
CA TYR A 194 27.72 1.28 15.35
C TYR A 194 27.77 0.98 13.87
N TRP A 195 27.39 1.96 13.06
CA TRP A 195 27.71 1.95 11.66
C TRP A 195 29.03 2.71 11.43
N GLU A 196 30.06 1.93 11.15
CA GLU A 196 31.45 2.37 11.03
C GLU A 196 31.86 2.33 9.55
N SER A 197 31.37 3.28 8.77
CA SER A 197 31.82 3.44 7.40
C SER A 197 32.93 4.47 7.34
N SER A 198 34.13 4.06 6.89
CA SER A 198 35.19 5.01 6.48
C SER A 198 34.75 5.97 5.36
N ALA A 199 33.57 5.73 4.77
CA ALA A 199 32.97 6.50 3.70
C ALA A 199 31.83 7.45 4.14
N TYR A 200 31.57 7.66 5.44
CA TYR A 200 30.77 8.83 5.88
C TYR A 200 31.42 10.14 5.40
N TYR A 201 32.74 10.12 5.21
CA TYR A 201 33.57 11.20 4.63
C TYR A 201 33.54 11.28 3.09
N ASN A 202 33.03 10.25 2.40
CA ASN A 202 32.99 10.16 0.92
C ASN A 202 31.56 10.05 0.36
N GLY A 203 30.54 10.45 1.12
CA GLY A 203 29.16 10.58 0.61
C GLY A 203 28.42 9.26 0.40
N LYS A 204 28.79 8.16 1.07
CA LYS A 204 27.95 6.96 1.11
C LYS A 204 26.94 7.07 2.27
N GLU A 205 25.65 6.93 1.95
CA GLU A 205 24.54 6.88 2.90
C GLU A 205 24.48 5.54 3.66
N LEU A 206 23.79 5.50 4.82
CA LEU A 206 23.44 4.26 5.51
C LEU A 206 22.78 3.25 4.54
N PRO A 207 23.07 1.94 4.66
CA PRO A 207 22.44 0.91 3.83
C PRO A 207 20.92 1.04 3.76
N THR A 208 20.38 0.84 2.55
CA THR A 208 18.97 1.14 2.24
C THR A 208 18.00 0.22 2.98
N ASP A 209 18.40 -1.02 3.22
CA ASP A 209 17.66 -2.01 4.02
C ASP A 209 17.61 -1.63 5.50
N ILE A 210 18.71 -1.15 6.10
CA ILE A 210 18.71 -0.61 7.47
C ILE A 210 17.80 0.62 7.55
N LYS A 211 17.95 1.60 6.64
CA LYS A 211 17.05 2.76 6.58
C LYS A 211 15.59 2.33 6.45
N ALA A 212 15.29 1.36 5.60
CA ALA A 212 13.94 0.86 5.39
C ALA A 212 13.36 0.20 6.65
N ALA A 213 14.15 -0.58 7.39
CA ALA A 213 13.72 -1.21 8.64
C ALA A 213 13.38 -0.17 9.72
N TYR A 214 14.26 0.81 9.93
CA TYR A 214 13.99 1.92 10.85
C TYR A 214 12.78 2.75 10.45
N TYR A 215 12.66 3.10 9.17
CA TYR A 215 11.49 3.84 8.68
C TYR A 215 10.20 3.04 8.86
N ALA A 216 10.22 1.73 8.61
CA ALA A 216 9.05 0.88 8.82
C ALA A 216 8.62 0.90 10.29
N PHE A 217 9.55 0.73 11.23
CA PHE A 217 9.29 0.80 12.67
C PHE A 217 8.75 2.17 13.09
N ILE A 218 9.45 3.26 12.74
CA ILE A 218 9.05 4.63 13.13
C ILE A 218 7.68 4.99 12.55
N LEU A 219 7.43 4.64 11.29
CA LEU A 219 6.14 4.85 10.65
C LEU A 219 5.03 4.08 11.38
N HIS A 220 5.30 2.83 11.79
CA HIS A 220 4.31 2.01 12.47
C HIS A 220 4.08 2.43 13.93
N ASP A 221 5.13 2.53 14.74
CA ASP A 221 5.02 2.63 16.20
C ASP A 221 5.11 4.06 16.72
N CYS A 222 5.74 4.98 15.98
CA CYS A 222 5.86 6.39 16.40
C CYS A 222 4.84 7.31 15.71
N LEU A 223 4.50 7.04 14.44
CA LEU A 223 3.70 7.95 13.62
C LEU A 223 2.24 7.53 13.45
N TYR A 224 1.91 6.23 13.47
CA TYR A 224 0.51 5.80 13.31
C TYR A 224 -0.40 6.38 14.40
N ALA A 225 -0.02 6.27 15.68
CA ALA A 225 -0.80 6.82 16.79
C ALA A 225 -0.96 8.34 16.68
N LYS A 226 0.13 9.06 16.38
CA LYS A 226 0.10 10.52 16.19
C LYS A 226 -0.78 10.95 15.00
N LEU A 227 -0.71 10.23 13.87
CA LEU A 227 -1.57 10.47 12.70
C LEU A 227 -3.05 10.38 13.04
N GLU A 228 -3.42 9.38 13.84
CA GLU A 228 -4.79 9.15 14.29
C GLU A 228 -5.24 10.20 15.32
N ASP A 229 -4.43 10.44 16.36
CA ASP A 229 -4.74 11.37 17.45
C ASP A 229 -4.87 12.81 16.96
N GLU A 230 -3.96 13.25 16.08
CA GLU A 230 -3.98 14.61 15.55
C GLU A 230 -4.94 14.79 14.37
N ASN A 231 -5.43 13.69 13.78
CA ASN A 231 -6.23 13.69 12.55
C ASN A 231 -5.56 14.46 11.39
N LYS A 232 -4.22 14.43 11.31
CA LYS A 232 -3.40 15.09 10.28
C LYS A 232 -2.75 14.10 9.34
N ASN A 233 -2.36 14.56 8.15
CA ASN A 233 -1.53 13.80 7.22
C ASN A 233 -0.12 14.39 7.29
N TYR A 234 0.91 13.56 7.35
CA TYR A 234 2.29 14.06 7.39
C TYR A 234 2.88 14.20 5.98
N PRO A 235 3.33 15.40 5.59
CA PRO A 235 3.98 15.61 4.30
C PRO A 235 5.37 14.97 4.29
N ILE A 236 5.69 14.27 3.21
CA ILE A 236 6.99 13.64 2.99
C ILE A 236 7.43 13.84 1.55
N ASP A 237 8.73 13.78 1.30
CA ASP A 237 9.28 13.70 -0.05
C ASP A 237 9.80 12.31 -0.32
N ILE A 238 9.33 11.70 -1.40
CA ILE A 238 9.79 10.38 -1.81
C ILE A 238 10.42 10.43 -3.18
N LYS A 239 11.37 9.53 -3.41
CA LYS A 239 11.89 9.18 -4.72
C LYS A 239 11.46 7.77 -5.08
N TRP A 240 10.76 7.63 -6.19
CA TRP A 240 10.37 6.33 -6.75
C TRP A 240 11.32 5.95 -7.89
N LYS A 241 12.41 5.26 -7.55
CA LYS A 241 13.37 4.72 -8.51
C LYS A 241 12.69 3.71 -9.43
N HIS A 242 13.13 3.61 -10.68
CA HIS A 242 12.58 2.65 -11.65
C HIS A 242 11.04 2.60 -11.73
N ARG A 243 10.37 3.74 -11.47
CA ARG A 243 8.91 3.85 -11.59
C ARG A 243 8.49 3.37 -12.96
N ARG A 244 7.54 2.43 -13.01
CA ARG A 244 6.99 1.95 -14.28
C ARG A 244 6.36 3.12 -15.02
N LYS A 245 6.74 3.29 -16.29
CA LYS A 245 6.34 4.44 -17.10
C LYS A 245 4.83 4.54 -17.30
N SER A 246 4.10 3.41 -17.30
CA SER A 246 2.65 3.40 -17.48
C SER A 246 1.91 4.23 -16.43
N TRP A 247 2.38 4.24 -15.18
CA TRP A 247 1.81 5.08 -14.12
C TRP A 247 2.03 6.59 -14.32
N SER A 248 2.84 7.01 -15.29
CA SER A 248 2.97 8.43 -15.65
C SER A 248 1.73 8.95 -16.40
N ALA A 249 0.90 8.05 -16.94
CA ALA A 249 -0.34 8.42 -17.63
C ALA A 249 -1.54 8.56 -16.69
N ALA A 250 -1.42 8.07 -15.45
CA ALA A 250 -2.46 8.17 -14.44
C ALA A 250 -2.69 9.65 -14.07
N LYS A 251 -3.95 10.08 -14.14
CA LYS A 251 -4.39 11.43 -13.76
C LYS A 251 -5.15 11.42 -12.44
N MET A 252 -5.63 10.24 -12.02
CA MET A 252 -6.36 10.06 -10.77
C MET A 252 -5.41 9.89 -9.59
N PRO A 253 -5.85 10.22 -8.35
CA PRO A 253 -5.02 10.07 -7.16
C PRO A 253 -4.47 8.64 -6.99
N ILE A 254 -3.19 8.54 -6.62
CA ILE A 254 -2.51 7.27 -6.39
C ILE A 254 -2.11 7.17 -4.91
N PHE A 255 -2.49 6.06 -4.29
CA PHE A 255 -2.05 5.65 -2.96
C PHE A 255 -1.17 4.41 -3.09
N LEU A 256 -0.01 4.43 -2.44
CA LEU A 256 0.90 3.30 -2.37
C LEU A 256 0.71 2.58 -1.03
N ASP A 257 0.30 1.31 -1.08
CA ASP A 257 0.25 0.44 0.09
C ASP A 257 1.58 -0.31 0.25
N ILE A 258 2.41 0.17 1.16
CA ILE A 258 3.72 -0.42 1.48
C ILE A 258 3.61 -1.60 2.46
N GLY A 259 2.40 -1.92 2.92
CA GLY A 259 2.13 -3.10 3.73
C GLY A 259 1.91 -2.89 5.21
N SER A 260 2.22 -1.73 5.75
CA SER A 260 1.86 -1.36 7.13
C SER A 260 0.39 -0.91 7.22
N GLN A 261 -0.03 -0.34 8.35
CA GLN A 261 -1.33 0.34 8.48
C GLN A 261 -1.38 1.71 7.77
N LEU A 262 -0.35 2.03 6.99
CA LEU A 262 -0.19 3.31 6.32
C LEU A 262 -0.24 3.18 4.80
N LEU A 263 -0.51 4.32 4.19
CA LEU A 263 -0.50 4.59 2.77
C LEU A 263 0.38 5.80 2.50
N ILE A 264 1.04 5.79 1.36
CA ILE A 264 1.67 6.99 0.82
C ILE A 264 0.78 7.53 -0.29
N TRP A 265 0.14 8.67 -0.04
CA TRP A 265 -0.62 9.40 -1.04
C TRP A 265 0.34 10.24 -1.89
N LEU A 266 0.46 9.92 -3.17
CA LEU A 266 1.30 10.69 -4.10
C LEU A 266 0.63 12.01 -4.45
N GLY A 267 1.38 13.09 -4.30
CA GLY A 267 1.03 14.42 -4.80
C GLY A 267 1.09 14.47 -6.31
N LYS A 268 0.31 15.40 -6.89
CA LYS A 268 0.31 15.66 -8.35
C LYS A 268 1.60 16.34 -8.81
N ASN A 269 2.21 17.13 -7.94
CA ASN A 269 3.47 17.81 -8.23
C ASN A 269 4.62 16.82 -8.05
N HIS A 270 5.39 16.64 -9.12
CA HIS A 270 6.57 15.79 -9.09
C HIS A 270 7.61 16.31 -10.09
N PHE A 271 8.89 16.08 -9.81
CA PHE A 271 10.00 16.35 -10.73
C PHE A 271 10.73 15.04 -11.03
N GLY A 272 10.58 14.54 -12.25
CA GLY A 272 11.10 13.23 -12.63
C GLY A 272 10.53 12.13 -11.72
N ASN A 273 11.39 11.52 -10.91
CA ASN A 273 11.06 10.45 -9.97
C ASN A 273 10.85 10.93 -8.53
N PHE A 274 10.88 12.24 -8.28
CA PHE A 274 10.69 12.84 -6.95
C PHE A 274 9.27 13.36 -6.80
N PHE A 275 8.58 12.98 -5.73
CA PHE A 275 7.19 13.32 -5.46
C PHE A 275 7.06 13.99 -4.11
N ASP A 276 6.29 15.09 -4.09
CA ASP A 276 5.62 15.49 -2.85
C ASP A 276 4.60 14.40 -2.51
N ALA A 277 4.57 13.93 -1.28
CA ALA A 277 3.62 12.91 -0.85
C ALA A 277 3.12 13.17 0.57
N LYS A 278 2.12 12.39 0.98
CA LYS A 278 1.56 12.43 2.32
C LYS A 278 1.42 11.03 2.87
N VAL A 279 1.81 10.82 4.12
CA VAL A 279 1.49 9.61 4.86
C VAL A 279 0.07 9.73 5.40
N VAL A 280 -0.75 8.70 5.16
CA VAL A 280 -2.14 8.60 5.58
C VAL A 280 -2.37 7.20 6.15
N THR A 281 -3.17 7.04 7.20
CA THR A 281 -3.53 5.71 7.68
C THR A 281 -4.59 5.05 6.78
N LYS A 282 -4.57 3.72 6.71
CA LYS A 282 -5.62 2.96 6.02
C LYS A 282 -6.97 3.17 6.67
N ASP A 283 -7.04 3.37 7.99
CA ASP A 283 -8.30 3.56 8.71
C ASP A 283 -8.93 4.91 8.42
N ARG A 284 -8.12 5.97 8.36
CA ARG A 284 -8.58 7.27 7.89
C ARG A 284 -9.00 7.24 6.43
N PHE A 285 -8.23 6.56 5.57
CA PHE A 285 -8.63 6.36 4.17
C PHE A 285 -10.00 5.66 4.08
N SER A 286 -10.17 4.52 4.75
CA SER A 286 -11.42 3.77 4.75
C SER A 286 -12.57 4.58 5.36
N ARG A 287 -12.39 5.24 6.51
CA ARG A 287 -13.43 6.11 7.10
C ARG A 287 -13.84 7.24 6.17
N LYS A 288 -12.87 7.87 5.50
CA LYS A 288 -13.12 8.97 4.56
C LYS A 288 -13.99 8.53 3.38
N TYR A 289 -13.79 7.31 2.88
CA TYR A 289 -14.42 6.86 1.64
C TYR A 289 -15.54 5.82 1.84
N ARG A 290 -15.77 5.30 3.05
CA ARG A 290 -16.93 4.44 3.31
C ARG A 290 -18.23 5.22 3.10
N LYS A 291 -19.23 4.56 2.52
CA LYS A 291 -20.61 5.07 2.54
C LYS A 291 -21.11 5.08 3.98
N ARG A 292 -21.91 6.09 4.32
CA ARG A 292 -22.67 6.05 5.56
C ARG A 292 -23.77 5.01 5.38
N LEU A 293 -23.86 4.06 6.30
CA LEU A 293 -25.03 3.20 6.34
C LEU A 293 -26.27 4.09 6.52
N PRO A 294 -27.37 3.83 5.81
CA PRO A 294 -28.63 4.50 6.10
C PRO A 294 -28.90 4.37 7.60
N THR A 295 -29.11 5.49 8.29
CA THR A 295 -29.71 5.44 9.63
C THR A 295 -31.07 4.78 9.48
N LEU A 296 -31.23 3.61 10.11
CA LEU A 296 -32.50 2.90 10.24
C LEU A 296 -33.55 3.78 10.94
#